data_AF-A0A133Z0D9-F1
#
_entry.id   AF-A0A133Z0D9-F1
#
_cell.length_a   1.000
_cell.length_b   1.000
_cell.length_c   1.000
_cell.angle_alpha   90.00
_cell.angle_beta   90.00
_cell.angle_gamma   90.00
#
_symmetry.space_group_name_H-M   'P 1'
#
loop_
_entity.id
_entity.type
_entity.pdbx_description
1 polymer ?
#
loop_
_entity_poly.entity_id
_entity_poly.type
_entity_poly.pdbx_seq_one_letter_code
_entity_poly.pdbx_strand_id
1 'polypeptide(L)' 'TLHTFLGQYQTEAFVSPVLFPFFDGLIPEGWLLDVALRNTDISILDRMSLLLLCCKECIGSVSVVPIKQEGGDHV' A
#
# COMPACT_ATOMS: atom_id res chain seq x y z
N THR A 1 6.69 19.07 29.17
CA THR A 1 6.99 19.49 27.79
C THR A 1 7.55 18.34 26.97
N LEU A 2 6.72 17.30 26.73
CA LEU A 2 7.07 16.13 25.89
C LEU A 2 5.81 15.29 25.58
N HIS A 3 4.68 15.95 25.28
CA HIS A 3 3.41 15.27 24.94
C HIS A 3 2.80 15.80 23.63
N THR A 4 3.57 16.46 22.77
CA THR A 4 2.99 17.18 21.61
C THR A 4 3.70 16.87 20.28
N PHE A 5 4.64 15.94 20.22
CA PHE A 5 5.47 15.76 19.01
C PHE A 5 5.20 14.52 18.16
N LEU A 6 4.15 13.75 18.43
CA LEU A 6 3.75 12.67 17.53
C LEU A 6 2.27 12.83 17.19
N GLY A 7 2.02 12.92 15.89
CA GLY A 7 0.73 13.19 15.27
C GLY A 7 -0.39 12.36 15.87
N GLN A 8 -1.55 13.00 15.97
CA GLN A 8 -2.76 12.49 16.59
C GLN A 8 -3.07 11.07 16.08
N TYR A 9 -3.07 10.10 17.00
CA TYR A 9 -3.58 8.77 16.74
C TYR A 9 -5.09 8.90 16.47
N GLN A 10 -5.50 8.68 15.23
CA GLN A 10 -6.91 8.65 14.87
C GLN A 10 -7.50 7.32 15.36
N THR A 11 -8.58 7.40 16.13
CA THR A 11 -9.31 6.20 16.59
C THR A 11 -10.21 5.65 15.48
N GLU A 12 -10.57 6.50 14.51
CA GLU A 12 -11.40 6.15 13.36
C GLU A 12 -10.53 5.91 12.12
N ALA A 13 -11.05 5.09 11.21
CA ALA A 13 -10.39 4.82 9.94
C ALA A 13 -10.32 6.09 9.08
N PHE A 14 -9.12 6.45 8.64
CA PHE A 14 -8.94 7.55 7.70
C PHE A 14 -9.35 7.10 6.30
N VAL A 15 -10.33 7.78 5.70
CA VAL A 15 -10.82 7.51 4.34
C VAL A 15 -10.56 8.74 3.47
N SER A 16 -9.85 8.55 2.37
CA SER A 16 -9.59 9.58 1.37
C SER A 16 -9.70 8.97 -0.02
N PRO A 17 -10.28 9.70 -1.00
CA PRO A 17 -10.29 9.28 -2.40
C PRO A 17 -8.91 9.39 -3.06
N VAL A 18 -7.97 10.11 -2.42
CA VAL A 18 -6.60 10.30 -2.92
C VAL A 18 -5.63 9.50 -2.07
N LEU A 19 -4.78 8.72 -2.73
CA LEU A 19 -3.67 8.03 -2.10
C LEU A 19 -2.63 9.04 -1.62
N PHE A 20 -2.15 8.90 -0.39
CA PHE A 20 -1.10 9.79 0.12
C PHE A 20 0.17 9.66 -0.74
N PRO A 21 0.83 10.78 -1.09
CA PRO A 21 2.07 10.78 -1.88
C PRO A 21 3.19 9.89 -1.29
N PHE A 22 3.14 9.64 0.02
CA PHE A 22 4.02 8.69 0.69
C PHE A 22 3.98 7.28 0.06
N PHE A 23 2.78 6.77 -0.26
CA PHE A 23 2.62 5.43 -0.84
C PHE A 23 3.11 5.36 -2.28
N ASP A 24 2.95 6.44 -3.05
CA ASP A 24 3.53 6.51 -4.39
C ASP A 24 5.07 6.45 -4.35
N GLY A 25 5.69 7.06 -3.33
CA GLY A 25 7.14 6.98 -3.12
C GLY A 25 7.65 5.61 -2.66
N LEU A 26 6.76 4.68 -2.28
CA LEU A 26 7.13 3.29 -1.99
C LEU A 26 7.16 2.42 -3.25
N ILE A 27 6.54 2.87 -4.35
CA ILE A 27 6.52 2.14 -5.60
C ILE A 27 7.91 2.29 -6.25
N PRO A 28 8.64 1.19 -6.51
CA PRO A 28 9.92 1.26 -7.18
C PRO A 28 9.76 1.80 -8.61
N GLU A 29 10.78 2.48 -9.13
CA GLU A 29 10.78 3.02 -10.49
C GLU A 29 11.89 2.39 -11.36
N GLY A 30 11.77 2.54 -12.68
CA GLY A 30 12.76 2.07 -13.65
C GLY A 30 12.95 0.56 -13.63
N TRP A 31 14.21 0.12 -13.68
CA TRP A 31 14.55 -1.31 -13.76
C TRP A 31 13.95 -2.14 -12.63
N LEU A 32 13.87 -1.61 -11.40
CA LEU A 32 13.39 -2.37 -10.26
C LEU A 32 11.88 -2.65 -10.38
N LEU A 33 11.13 -1.73 -10.96
CA LEU A 33 9.73 -1.91 -11.31
C LEU A 33 9.56 -3.00 -12.37
N ASP A 34 10.40 -2.98 -13.42
CA ASP A 34 10.39 -4.00 -14.46
C ASP A 34 10.66 -5.39 -13.88
N VAL A 35 11.57 -5.49 -12.90
CA VAL A 35 11.84 -6.77 -12.20
C VAL A 35 10.67 -7.20 -11.34
N ALA A 36 10.02 -6.28 -10.62
CA ALA A 36 8.84 -6.60 -9.82
C ALA A 36 7.66 -7.08 -10.70
N LEU A 37 7.50 -6.48 -11.88
CA LEU A 37 6.43 -6.81 -12.83
C LEU A 37 6.70 -8.05 -13.68
N ARG A 38 7.96 -8.52 -13.75
CA ARG A 38 8.40 -9.58 -14.69
C ARG A 38 7.70 -10.93 -14.57
N ASN A 39 6.89 -11.16 -13.55
CA ASN A 39 6.10 -12.39 -13.38
C ASN A 39 4.69 -12.11 -12.84
N THR A 40 4.16 -10.90 -13.06
CA THR A 40 2.81 -10.52 -12.60
C THR A 40 2.03 -9.88 -13.76
N ASP A 41 0.73 -10.21 -13.87
CA ASP A 41 -0.18 -9.60 -14.86
C ASP A 41 -0.71 -8.24 -14.38
N ILE A 42 0.15 -7.42 -13.75
CA ILE A 42 -0.23 -6.12 -13.20
C ILE A 42 0.13 -5.03 -14.20
N SER A 43 -0.81 -4.14 -14.47
CA SER A 43 -0.56 -2.95 -15.29
C SER A 43 0.22 -1.90 -14.49
N ILE A 44 1.19 -1.25 -15.12
CA ILE A 44 1.92 -0.11 -14.54
C ILE A 44 1.02 1.08 -14.21
N LEU A 45 -0.17 1.15 -14.82
CA LEU A 45 -1.17 2.20 -14.55
C LEU A 45 -1.94 1.93 -13.25
N ASP A 46 -1.94 0.70 -12.75
CA ASP A 46 -2.65 0.31 -11.53
C ASP A 46 -1.75 0.46 -10.30
N ARG A 47 -1.73 1.68 -9.77
CA ARG A 47 -0.92 2.04 -8.59
C ARG A 47 -1.25 1.23 -7.35
N MET A 48 -2.50 0.81 -7.15
CA MET A 48 -2.88 0.01 -5.99
C MET A 48 -2.33 -1.41 -6.09
N SER A 49 -2.41 -2.04 -7.26
CA SER A 49 -1.82 -3.36 -7.48
C SER A 49 -0.29 -3.33 -7.36
N LEU A 50 0.36 -2.27 -7.87
CA LEU A 50 1.79 -2.07 -7.69
C LEU A 50 2.17 -1.93 -6.20
N LEU A 51 1.39 -1.16 -5.44
CA LEU A 51 1.61 -0.99 -4.00
C LEU A 51 1.45 -2.33 -3.26
N LEU A 52 0.40 -3.10 -3.55
CA LEU A 52 0.18 -4.42 -2.93
C LEU A 52 1.30 -5.42 -3.26
N LEU A 53 1.82 -5.36 -4.49
CA LEU A 53 2.93 -6.22 -4.93
C LEU A 53 4.23 -5.87 -4.19
N CYS A 54 4.57 -4.59 -4.12
CA CYS A 54 5.85 -4.13 -3.58
C CYS A 54 5.84 -4.07 -2.05
N CYS A 55 4.70 -3.72 -1.44
CA CYS A 55 4.55 -3.51 0.00
C CYS A 55 4.14 -4.75 0.80
N LYS A 56 4.10 -5.92 0.17
CA LYS A 56 3.98 -7.19 0.89
C LYS A 56 5.21 -7.43 1.79
N GLU A 57 6.41 -7.15 1.28
CA GLU A 57 7.70 -7.35 1.96
C GLU A 57 8.58 -6.09 1.83
N CYS A 58 8.00 -4.90 2.04
CA CYS A 58 8.75 -3.65 1.93
C CYS A 58 9.84 -3.55 3.01
N ILE A 59 11.00 -3.01 2.62
CA ILE A 59 12.05 -2.58 3.55
C ILE A 59 11.54 -1.34 4.30
N GLY A 60 11.08 -1.49 5.54
CA GLY A 60 10.51 -0.41 6.34
C GLY A 60 9.61 -0.88 7.48
N SER A 61 8.78 0.03 8.01
CA SER A 61 7.85 -0.24 9.14
C SER A 61 6.37 -0.26 8.71
N VAL A 62 6.09 -0.34 7.41
CA VAL A 62 4.75 -0.32 6.82
C VAL A 62 4.62 -1.47 5.83
N SER A 63 3.56 -2.26 5.97
CA SER A 63 3.17 -3.31 5.03
C SER A 63 1.73 -3.11 4.61
N VAL A 64 1.42 -3.38 3.34
CA VAL A 64 0.06 -3.32 2.80
C VAL A 64 -0.35 -4.75 2.46
N VAL A 65 -1.38 -5.24 3.14
CA VAL A 65 -1.90 -6.60 2.94
C VAL A 65 -3.33 -6.54 2.38
N PRO A 66 -3.68 -7.44 1.45
CA PRO A 66 -5.04 -7.51 0.95
C PRO A 66 -5.98 -7.96 2.08
N ILE A 67 -7.11 -7.27 2.21
CA ILE A 67 -8.16 -7.67 3.15
C ILE A 67 -8.89 -8.86 2.53
N LYS A 68 -8.66 -10.05 3.07
CA LYS A 68 -9.40 -11.25 2.68
C LYS A 68 -10.78 -11.19 3.36
N GLN A 69 -11.84 -10.98 2.60
CA GLN A 69 -13.20 -11.19 3.11
C GLN A 69 -13.37 -12.70 3.38
N GLU A 70 -13.33 -13.11 4.64
CA GLU A 70 -13.83 -14.43 5.04
C GLU A 70 -15.33 -14.33 5.29
N GLY A 71 -16.15 -14.80 4.34
CA GLY A 71 -17.58 -15.05 4.54
C GLY A 71 -18.51 -14.28 3.59
N GLY A 72 -19.01 -14.99 2.57
CA GLY A 72 -20.04 -14.55 1.65
C GLY A 72 -20.35 -15.61 0.59
N ASP A 73 -20.67 -16.83 1.04
CA ASP A 73 -21.53 -17.72 0.26
C ASP A 73 -22.92 -17.02 0.12
N HIS A 74 -23.68 -17.34 -0.93
CA HIS A 74 -24.87 -16.65 -1.48
C HIS A 74 -24.51 -15.68 -2.63
N VAL A 75 -24.70 -16.00 -3.91
CA VAL A 75 -25.73 -16.80 -4.62
C VAL A 75 -25.19 -17.32 -5.95
#